data_AF-A0A7V9LVJ3-F1
#
_entry.id   AF-A0A7V9LVJ3-F1
#
_cell.length_a   1.000
_cell.length_b   1.000
_cell.length_c   1.000
_cell.angle_alpha   90.00
_cell.angle_beta   90.00
_cell.angle_gamma   90.00
#
_symmetry.space_group_name_H-M   'P 1'
#
loop_
_entity.id
_entity.type
_entity.pdbx_description
1 polymer ?
#
loop_
_entity_poly.entity_id
_entity_poly.type
_entity_poly.pdbx_seq_one_letter_code
_entity_poly.pdbx_strand_id
1 'polypeptide(L)'
;AIDARLGGLAAIIALRRHVRAESAYDEGSVSAEGADVVVLSGGVFRHLDPSGRAGVVDVLRGDRGGARAVLDRARIVVDDDYVLAPAGLLVASHPQAARCLLESLLSG
;
A
#
# COMPACT_ATOMS: atom_id res chain seq x y z
N ALA A 1 -7.94 18.97 5.60
CA ALA A 1 -6.56 19.40 5.94
C ALA A 1 -5.95 18.51 7.03
N ILE A 2 -6.59 18.34 8.19
CA ILE A 2 -6.10 17.48 9.28
C ILE A 2 -6.11 15.99 8.87
N ASP A 3 -7.17 15.51 8.21
CA ASP A 3 -7.30 14.09 7.84
C ASP A 3 -6.21 13.62 6.88
N ALA A 4 -5.87 14.43 5.87
CA ALA A 4 -4.76 14.14 4.96
C ALA A 4 -3.41 14.09 5.70
N ARG A 5 -3.19 14.98 6.67
CA ARG A 5 -1.96 14.98 7.49
C ARG A 5 -1.89 13.74 8.38
N LEU A 6 -2.98 13.37 9.04
CA LEU A 6 -3.06 12.14 9.83
C LEU A 6 -2.87 10.91 8.97
N GLY A 7 -3.48 10.88 7.78
CA GLY A 7 -3.32 9.82 6.81
C GLY A 7 -1.88 9.66 6.34
N GLY A 8 -1.18 10.78 6.08
CA GLY A 8 0.24 10.77 5.73
C GLY A 8 1.12 10.19 6.84
N LEU A 9 0.89 10.58 8.10
CA LEU A 9 1.62 10.03 9.25
C LEU A 9 1.33 8.53 9.44
N ALA A 10 0.07 8.11 9.31
CA ALA A 10 -0.32 6.72 9.40
C ALA A 10 0.37 5.87 8.30
N ALA A 11 0.44 6.40 7.07
CA ALA A 11 1.12 5.74 5.97
C ALA A 11 2.63 5.60 6.21
N ILE A 12 3.30 6.63 6.74
CA ILE A 12 4.73 6.55 7.13
C ILE A 12 4.94 5.44 8.16
N ILE A 13 4.10 5.39 9.21
CA ILE A 13 4.21 4.37 10.27
C ILE A 13 4.01 2.98 9.68
N ALA A 14 2.98 2.80 8.85
CA ALA A 14 2.68 1.52 8.21
C ALA A 14 3.85 1.04 7.35
N LEU A 15 4.40 1.91 6.50
CA LEU A 15 5.51 1.55 5.62
C LEU A 15 6.78 1.20 6.41
N ARG A 16 7.18 2.03 7.38
CA ARG A 16 8.35 1.74 8.22
C ARG A 16 8.19 0.43 9.00
N ARG A 17 6.98 0.12 9.48
CA ARG A 17 6.69 -1.17 10.14
C ARG A 17 6.85 -2.34 9.17
N HIS A 18 6.39 -2.20 7.94
CA HIS A 18 6.47 -3.25 6.93
C HIS A 18 7.92 -3.55 6.53
N VAL A 19 8.71 -2.51 6.23
CA VAL A 19 10.14 -2.63 5.90
C VAL A 19 10.91 -3.29 7.06
N ARG A 20 10.65 -2.88 8.31
CA ARG A 20 11.30 -3.51 9.48
C ARG A 20 10.91 -4.97 9.68
N ALA A 21 9.65 -5.30 9.44
CA ALA A 21 9.17 -6.67 9.56
C ALA A 21 9.83 -7.58 8.52
N GLU A 22 10.01 -7.08 7.29
CA GLU A 22 10.72 -7.78 6.22
C GLU A 22 12.19 -8.04 6.58
N SER A 23 12.91 -7.08 7.17
CA SER A 23 14.27 -7.30 7.69
C SER A 23 14.35 -8.36 8.81
N ALA A 24 13.21 -8.78 9.37
CA ALA A 24 13.13 -9.83 10.39
C ALA A 24 12.74 -11.20 9.82
N TYR A 25 12.38 -11.30 8.53
CA TYR A 25 12.09 -12.57 7.85
C TYR A 25 13.31 -13.04 7.03
N ASP A 26 13.56 -14.35 7.08
CA ASP A 26 14.74 -15.09 6.56
C ASP A 26 14.95 -15.01 5.03
N GLU A 27 16.09 -15.54 4.57
CA GLU A 27 16.57 -15.57 3.16
C GLU A 27 15.47 -15.91 2.14
N GLY A 28 14.87 -14.88 1.53
CA GLY A 28 13.80 -15.02 0.53
C GLY A 28 12.66 -14.00 0.65
N SER A 29 12.66 -13.17 1.70
CA SER A 29 11.77 -12.00 1.76
C SER A 29 12.12 -11.02 0.64
N VAL A 30 11.10 -10.58 -0.12
CA VAL A 30 11.28 -9.55 -1.15
C VAL A 30 11.65 -8.26 -0.45
N SER A 31 12.84 -7.74 -0.73
CA SER A 31 13.21 -6.49 -0.09
C SER A 31 12.35 -5.34 -0.56
N ALA A 32 11.87 -4.54 0.39
CA ALA A 32 11.26 -3.25 0.10
C ALA A 32 12.27 -2.35 -0.62
N GLU A 33 13.58 -2.55 -0.39
CA GLU A 33 14.64 -2.05 -1.27
C GLU A 33 14.61 -2.81 -2.61
N GLY A 34 13.72 -2.38 -3.51
CA GLY A 34 13.58 -2.99 -4.84
C GLY A 34 12.15 -3.19 -5.32
N ALA A 35 11.14 -2.78 -4.55
CA ALA A 35 9.77 -2.81 -5.02
C ALA A 35 9.57 -1.90 -6.25
N ASP A 36 9.15 -2.48 -7.37
CA ASP A 36 8.79 -1.71 -8.57
C ASP A 36 7.41 -1.06 -8.45
N VAL A 37 6.55 -1.60 -7.57
CA VAL A 37 5.19 -1.09 -7.33
C VAL A 37 4.89 -1.09 -5.84
N VAL A 38 4.35 0.03 -5.34
CA VAL A 38 3.80 0.15 -3.99
C VAL A 38 2.31 0.42 -4.09
N VAL A 39 1.52 -0.47 -3.50
CA VAL A 39 0.06 -0.36 -3.46
C VAL A 39 -0.38 0.21 -2.12
N LEU A 40 -0.95 1.41 -2.13
CA LEU A 40 -1.57 2.03 -0.96
C LEU A 40 -3.00 1.53 -0.83
N SER A 41 -3.26 0.69 0.17
CA SER A 41 -4.59 0.14 0.46
C SER A 41 -5.00 0.46 1.90
N GLY A 42 -6.31 0.54 2.16
CA GLY A 42 -6.88 0.81 3.47
C GLY A 42 -7.76 2.05 3.55
N GLY A 43 -8.52 2.14 4.66
CA GLY A 43 -9.52 3.19 4.87
C GLY A 43 -8.94 4.62 4.87
N VAL A 44 -7.65 4.79 5.15
CA VAL A 44 -6.99 6.10 5.05
C VAL A 44 -6.99 6.62 3.60
N PHE A 45 -6.79 5.76 2.61
CA PHE A 45 -6.70 6.16 1.21
C PHE A 45 -8.07 6.22 0.54
N ARG A 46 -8.99 5.30 0.93
CA ARG A 46 -10.36 5.23 0.39
C ARG A 46 -11.17 6.51 0.60
N HIS A 47 -11.02 7.14 1.76
CA HIS A 47 -11.84 8.31 2.11
C HIS A 47 -11.22 9.65 1.69
N LEU A 48 -9.99 9.64 1.18
CA LEU A 48 -9.36 10.85 0.65
C LEU A 48 -9.78 11.08 -0.80
N ASP A 49 -10.01 12.34 -1.14
CA ASP A 49 -10.10 12.78 -2.52
C ASP A 49 -8.73 12.65 -3.23
N PRO A 50 -8.67 12.77 -4.57
CA PRO A 50 -7.41 12.64 -5.32
C PRO A 50 -6.30 13.59 -4.86
N SER A 51 -6.64 14.81 -4.44
CA SER A 51 -5.66 15.79 -3.93
C SER A 51 -5.10 15.38 -2.57
N GLY A 52 -5.95 14.82 -1.70
CA GLY A 52 -5.56 14.26 -0.41
C GLY A 52 -4.63 13.05 -0.58
N ARG A 53 -4.92 12.17 -1.54
CA ARG A 53 -4.04 11.03 -1.86
C ARG A 53 -2.67 11.51 -2.36
N ALA A 54 -2.64 12.48 -3.27
CA ALA A 54 -1.38 13.08 -3.73
C ALA A 54 -0.57 13.68 -2.57
N GLY A 55 -1.22 14.40 -1.66
CA GLY A 55 -0.57 14.95 -0.47
C GLY A 55 0.03 13.88 0.46
N VAL A 56 -0.63 12.73 0.61
CA VAL A 56 -0.07 11.59 1.35
C VAL A 56 1.16 11.01 0.65
N VAL A 57 1.12 10.89 -0.68
CA VAL A 57 2.28 10.44 -1.48
C VAL A 57 3.46 11.39 -1.32
N ASP A 58 3.23 12.70 -1.33
CA ASP A 58 4.29 13.69 -1.14
C ASP A 58 4.90 13.62 0.27
N VAL A 59 4.07 13.42 1.29
CA VAL A 59 4.53 13.20 2.68
C VAL A 59 5.41 11.95 2.76
N LEU A 60 5.02 10.86 2.11
CA LEU A 60 5.78 9.62 2.07
C LEU A 60 7.13 9.80 1.35
N ARG A 61 7.15 10.48 0.19
CA ARG A 61 8.39 10.82 -0.54
C ARG A 61 9.32 11.73 0.25
N GLY A 62 8.77 12.58 1.11
CA GLY A 62 9.54 13.43 2.01
C GLY A 62 10.15 12.70 3.22
N ASP A 63 9.76 11.45 3.48
CA ASP A 63 10.19 10.75 4.68
C ASP A 63 11.65 10.26 4.59
N ARG A 64 12.53 10.91 5.37
CA ARG A 64 13.95 10.54 5.48
C ARG A 64 14.21 9.31 6.35
N GLY A 65 13.20 8.76 7.03
CA GLY A 65 13.36 7.63 7.95
C GLY A 65 13.23 6.23 7.33
N GLY A 66 13.41 6.11 6.01
CA GLY A 66 13.47 4.84 5.29
C GLY A 66 12.34 4.61 4.28
N ALA A 67 11.19 5.27 4.44
CA ALA A 67 10.10 5.13 3.47
C ALA A 67 10.48 5.67 2.07
N ARG A 68 11.24 6.77 2.01
CA ARG A 68 11.68 7.32 0.71
C ARG A 68 12.51 6.36 -0.12
N ALA A 69 13.39 5.56 0.50
CA ALA A 69 14.26 4.63 -0.23
C ALA A 69 13.46 3.58 -1.02
N VAL A 70 12.35 3.11 -0.44
CA VAL A 70 11.40 2.17 -1.08
C VAL A 70 10.64 2.85 -2.23
N LEU A 71 10.32 4.14 -2.08
CA LEU A 71 9.41 4.85 -2.97
C LEU A 71 10.09 5.59 -4.13
N ASP A 72 11.40 5.86 -4.04
CA ASP A 72 12.13 6.62 -5.06
C ASP A 72 12.13 5.90 -6.43
N ARG A 73 11.99 4.57 -6.45
CA ARG A 73 11.92 3.75 -7.69
C ARG A 73 10.54 3.13 -7.95
N ALA A 74 9.70 3.04 -6.93
CA ALA A 74 8.42 2.37 -7.04
C ALA A 74 7.35 3.25 -7.72
N ARG A 75 6.58 2.64 -8.61
CA ARG A 75 5.29 3.21 -9.03
C ARG A 75 4.31 3.10 -7.85
N ILE A 76 3.80 4.23 -7.39
CA ILE A 76 2.78 4.26 -6.34
C ILE A 76 1.40 4.21 -6.99
N VAL A 77 0.59 3.24 -6.57
CA VAL A 77 -0.82 3.09 -6.96
C VAL A 77 -1.71 3.00 -5.72
N VAL A 78 -2.97 3.38 -5.84
CA VAL A 78 -3.95 3.29 -4.75
C VAL A 78 -4.97 2.21 -5.07
N ASP A 79 -5.24 1.33 -4.12
CA ASP A 79 -6.32 0.35 -4.17
C ASP A 79 -7.63 1.01 -3.73
N ASP A 80 -8.25 1.75 -4.65
CA ASP A 80 -9.44 2.55 -4.40
C ASP A 80 -10.68 1.70 -4.06
N ASP A 81 -10.80 0.54 -4.73
CA ASP A 81 -11.91 -0.40 -4.55
C ASP A 81 -11.70 -1.33 -3.35
N TYR A 82 -10.49 -1.35 -2.76
CA TYR A 82 -10.12 -2.17 -1.60
C TYR A 82 -10.39 -3.66 -1.81
N VAL A 83 -10.04 -4.17 -2.99
CA VAL A 83 -10.31 -5.56 -3.37
C VAL A 83 -9.08 -6.44 -3.15
N LEU A 84 -7.87 -5.88 -3.26
CA LEU A 84 -6.63 -6.67 -3.20
C LEU A 84 -6.43 -7.32 -1.83
N ALA A 85 -6.69 -6.58 -0.75
CA ALA A 85 -6.56 -7.13 0.60
C ALA A 85 -7.57 -8.27 0.89
N PRO A 86 -8.89 -8.10 0.63
CA PRO A 86 -9.84 -9.22 0.73
C PRO A 86 -9.50 -10.41 -0.17
N ALA A 87 -9.07 -10.19 -1.41
CA ALA A 87 -8.68 -11.27 -2.31
C ALA A 87 -7.52 -12.11 -1.74
N GLY A 88 -6.50 -11.44 -1.18
CA GLY A 88 -5.38 -12.12 -0.51
C GLY A 88 -5.79 -12.92 0.73
N LEU A 89 -6.76 -12.44 1.51
CA LEU A 89 -7.29 -13.20 2.65
C LEU A 89 -8.10 -14.42 2.21
N LEU A 90 -8.82 -14.32 1.09
CA LEU A 90 -9.69 -15.39 0.60
C LEU A 90 -8.91 -16.51 -0.09
N VAL A 91 -7.76 -16.22 -0.73
CA VAL A 91 -7.10 -17.16 -1.66
C VAL A 91 -6.82 -18.54 -1.08
N ALA A 92 -6.46 -18.62 0.21
CA ALA A 92 -6.10 -19.88 0.86
C ALA A 92 -7.30 -20.81 1.11
N SER A 93 -8.48 -20.26 1.36
CA SER A 93 -9.67 -21.03 1.75
C SER A 93 -10.79 -21.00 0.71
N HIS A 94 -10.85 -19.95 -0.11
CA HIS A 94 -11.90 -19.69 -1.10
C HIS A 94 -11.29 -19.12 -2.40
N PRO A 95 -10.44 -19.88 -3.12
CA PRO A 95 -9.71 -19.37 -4.27
C PRO A 95 -10.62 -18.88 -5.41
N GLN A 96 -11.80 -19.48 -5.58
CA GLN A 96 -12.80 -19.06 -6.57
C GLN A 96 -13.42 -17.71 -6.22
N ALA A 97 -13.72 -17.47 -4.94
CA ALA A 97 -14.24 -16.19 -4.49
C ALA A 97 -13.18 -15.08 -4.64
N ALA A 98 -11.92 -15.38 -4.32
CA ALA A 98 -10.80 -14.46 -4.56
C ALA A 98 -10.67 -14.11 -6.05
N ARG A 99 -10.75 -15.11 -6.94
CA ARG A 99 -10.73 -14.91 -8.39
C ARG A 99 -11.88 -14.04 -8.88
N CYS A 100 -13.12 -14.36 -8.52
CA CYS A 100 -14.28 -13.58 -8.96
C CYS A 100 -14.21 -12.12 -8.48
N LEU A 101 -13.68 -11.88 -7.28
CA LEU A 101 -13.48 -10.53 -6.76
C LEU A 101 -12.42 -9.76 -7.56
N LEU A 102 -11.33 -10.41 -7.99
CA LEU A 102 -10.34 -9.79 -8.86
C LEU A 102 -10.89 -9.54 -10.28
N GLU A 103 -11.68 -10.47 -10.83
CA GLU A 103 -12.32 -10.33 -12.13
C GLU A 103 -13.33 -9.17 -12.17
N SER A 104 -13.99 -8.85 -11.05
CA SER A 104 -14.88 -7.69 -10.99
C SER A 104 -14.15 -6.35 -11.16
N LEU A 105 -12.84 -6.28 -10.87
CA LEU A 105 -12.03 -5.08 -11.14
C LEU A 105 -11.61 -4.93 -12.60
N LEU A 106 -11.48 -6.05 -13.33
CA LEU A 106 -11.02 -6.05 -14.72
C LEU A 106 -12.16 -5.82 -15.72
N SER A 107 -13.40 -5.98 -15.26
CA SER A 107 -14.61 -5.92 -16.08
C SER A 107 -15.28 -4.53 -16.08
N GLY A 108 -14.70 -3.56 -15.37
CA GLY A 108 -15.15 -2.15 -15.32
C GLY A 108 -14.23 -1.24 -16.13
#